data_AF-A0A539D8S1-F1
#
_entry.id   AF-A0A539D8S1-F1
#
_cell.length_a   1.000
_cell.length_b   1.000
_cell.length_c   1.000
_cell.angle_alpha   90.00
_cell.angle_beta   90.00
_cell.angle_gamma   90.00
#
_symmetry.space_group_name_H-M   'P 1'
#
loop_
_entity.id
_entity.type
_entity.pdbx_description
1 polymer ?
#
loop_
_entity_poly.entity_id
_entity_poly.type
_entity_poly.pdbx_seq_one_letter_code
_entity_poly.pdbx_strand_id
1 'polypeptide(L)'
;MSTMNTVGRPTTPNRVESKPATLTGARGLLQDEHLIFESDGWGKTGVDLPEPKTNGSDLGDLVRKDPIGLPGLSEPETMRHYVRLSQKNHAIDLAIYPLGSCTMKHNPRLNEKMARLPGFSDIHPLQPTSTVQGALELMDTLAHWLKTLTGMPAVALSPKAGAHGELCGLIPTRPPPPSSATRLSRSPRPRTAASTWLIWPPSSAAMLPPSW
;
A
#
# COMPACT_ATOMS: atom_id res chain seq x y z
N MET A 1 15.94 28.90 36.52
CA MET A 1 16.43 27.60 37.02
C MET A 1 15.21 26.74 37.33
N SER A 2 14.85 25.83 36.42
CA SER A 2 13.68 24.94 36.59
C SER A 2 14.09 23.75 37.46
N THR A 3 13.44 23.60 38.61
CA THR A 3 13.67 22.49 39.54
C THR A 3 13.19 21.16 38.95
N MET A 4 14.03 20.13 39.05
CA MET A 4 13.69 18.75 38.65
C MET A 4 12.50 18.25 39.46
N ASN A 5 11.53 17.62 38.79
CA ASN A 5 10.38 16.98 39.43
C ASN A 5 10.87 15.74 40.22
N THR A 6 10.86 15.83 41.55
CA THR A 6 11.31 14.79 42.49
C THR A 6 10.24 13.77 42.84
N VAL A 7 9.04 13.87 42.26
CA VAL A 7 7.95 12.92 42.54
C VAL A 7 8.08 11.71 41.60
N GLY A 8 8.55 10.59 42.16
CA GLY A 8 8.60 9.31 41.46
C GLY A 8 7.21 8.83 41.02
N ARG A 9 7.15 8.16 39.87
CA ARG A 9 5.92 7.53 39.37
C ARG A 9 5.44 6.49 40.40
N PRO A 10 4.18 6.55 40.88
CA PRO A 10 3.65 5.54 41.79
C PRO A 10 3.80 4.14 41.18
N THR A 11 4.44 3.23 41.90
CA THR A 11 4.67 1.82 41.51
C THR A 11 3.52 0.90 41.92
N THR A 12 2.51 1.44 42.63
CA THR A 12 1.29 0.73 42.99
C THR A 12 0.24 0.88 41.87
N PRO A 13 -0.44 -0.21 41.46
CA PRO A 13 -1.52 -0.10 40.50
C PRO A 13 -2.68 0.66 41.13
N ASN A 14 -2.85 1.92 40.75
CA ASN A 14 -4.06 2.67 41.08
C ASN A 14 -5.24 1.98 40.39
N ARG A 15 -6.25 1.58 41.17
CA ARG A 15 -7.48 0.97 40.65
C ARG A 15 -8.28 2.05 39.93
N VAL A 16 -8.11 2.13 38.61
CA VAL A 16 -8.95 2.96 37.75
C VAL A 16 -10.30 2.26 37.60
N GLU A 17 -11.31 2.72 38.36
CA GLU A 17 -12.69 2.27 38.22
C GLU A 17 -13.40 3.05 37.11
N SER A 18 -13.26 2.56 35.88
CA SER A 18 -14.33 2.55 34.86
C SER A 18 -13.78 1.80 33.64
N LYS A 19 -14.01 0.49 33.58
CA LYS A 19 -13.73 -0.29 32.37
C LYS A 19 -14.91 -0.07 31.42
N PRO A 20 -14.72 0.45 30.20
CA PRO A 20 -15.82 0.51 29.24
C PRO A 20 -16.32 -0.91 28.99
N ALA A 21 -17.62 -1.13 29.18
CA ALA A 21 -18.25 -2.41 28.90
C ALA A 21 -18.15 -2.67 27.39
N THR A 22 -17.55 -3.79 26.99
CA THR A 22 -17.62 -4.19 25.59
C THR A 22 -19.04 -4.62 25.27
N LEU A 23 -19.60 -4.13 24.16
CA LEU A 23 -20.96 -4.42 23.69
C LEU A 23 -21.27 -5.93 23.61
N THR A 24 -20.25 -6.76 23.45
CA THR A 24 -20.35 -8.21 23.27
C THR A 24 -19.79 -9.02 24.46
N GLY A 25 -19.23 -8.37 25.49
CA GLY A 25 -18.53 -9.05 26.59
C GLY A 25 -17.21 -9.73 26.19
N ALA A 26 -16.81 -9.67 24.91
CA ALA A 26 -15.53 -10.16 24.43
C ALA A 26 -14.38 -9.32 25.03
N ARG A 27 -13.36 -10.00 25.58
CA ARG A 27 -12.26 -9.38 26.34
C ARG A 27 -10.95 -9.27 25.55
N GLY A 28 -10.96 -9.62 24.26
CA GLY A 28 -9.76 -9.64 23.40
C GLY A 28 -9.62 -8.45 22.45
N LEU A 29 -10.64 -7.60 22.35
CA LEU A 29 -10.73 -6.52 21.35
C LEU A 29 -11.21 -5.24 22.04
N LEU A 30 -10.39 -4.19 22.03
CA LEU A 30 -10.84 -2.84 22.38
C LEU A 30 -11.72 -2.34 21.23
N GLN A 31 -13.02 -2.57 21.34
CA GLN A 31 -13.98 -2.27 20.26
C GLN A 31 -14.32 -0.78 20.14
N ASP A 32 -14.03 0.01 21.16
CA ASP A 32 -14.34 1.44 21.19
C ASP A 32 -13.06 2.27 21.04
N GLU A 33 -12.97 2.99 19.93
CA GLU A 33 -11.89 3.92 19.59
C GLU A 33 -12.55 4.95 18.68
N HIS A 34 -12.47 6.20 19.11
CA HIS A 34 -13.02 7.35 18.41
C HIS A 34 -12.45 7.48 17.00
N LEU A 35 -13.18 8.17 16.13
CA LEU A 35 -12.61 8.57 14.85
C LEU A 35 -11.43 9.51 15.11
N ILE A 36 -10.42 9.47 14.23
CA ILE A 36 -9.25 10.35 14.35
C ILE A 36 -9.65 11.85 14.35
N PHE A 37 -10.78 12.20 13.74
CA PHE A 37 -11.34 13.55 13.69
C PHE A 37 -12.06 13.98 14.98
N GLU A 38 -12.45 13.03 15.83
CA GLU A 38 -13.07 13.29 17.13
C GLU A 38 -12.01 13.54 18.22
N SER A 39 -10.73 13.50 17.86
CA SER A 39 -9.63 13.82 18.76
C SER A 39 -9.40 15.34 18.84
N ASP A 40 -9.20 15.87 20.05
CA ASP A 40 -9.04 17.31 20.34
C ASP A 40 -7.66 17.89 19.93
N GLY A 41 -7.19 17.59 18.71
CA GLY A 41 -5.78 17.72 18.33
C GLY A 41 -5.46 18.54 17.07
N TRP A 42 -6.39 19.29 16.49
CA TRP A 42 -6.27 19.92 15.16
C TRP A 42 -5.06 20.86 14.91
N GLY A 43 -4.36 21.31 15.96
CA GLY A 43 -3.14 22.13 15.86
C GLY A 43 -1.86 21.44 16.35
N LYS A 44 -1.90 20.14 16.67
CA LYS A 44 -0.75 19.39 17.20
C LYS A 44 0.06 18.76 16.06
N THR A 45 1.36 18.57 16.28
CA THR A 45 2.21 17.74 15.43
C THR A 45 2.92 16.69 16.28
N GLY A 46 3.04 15.48 15.74
CA GLY A 46 3.79 14.38 16.33
C GLY A 46 5.21 14.26 15.79
N VAL A 47 5.59 15.14 14.86
CA VAL A 47 6.89 15.17 14.23
C VAL A 47 7.49 16.57 14.33
N ASP A 48 8.77 16.62 14.67
CA ASP A 48 9.56 17.84 14.69
C ASP A 48 10.15 18.05 13.30
N LEU A 49 9.45 18.82 12.47
CA LEU A 49 9.94 19.25 11.16
C LEU A 49 10.57 20.64 11.29
N PRO A 50 11.68 20.93 10.59
CA PRO A 50 12.25 22.26 10.58
C PRO A 50 11.26 23.25 9.93
N GLU A 51 11.23 24.48 10.45
CA GLU A 51 10.42 25.55 9.87
C GLU A 51 10.76 25.72 8.37
N PRO A 52 9.74 25.90 7.50
CA PRO A 52 9.97 26.09 6.09
C PRO A 52 10.77 27.36 5.85
N LYS A 53 11.77 27.29 4.98
CA LYS A 53 12.62 28.46 4.63
C LYS A 53 11.88 29.48 3.76
N THR A 54 10.76 29.11 3.15
CA THR A 54 10.01 29.93 2.19
C THR A 54 8.55 30.03 2.62
N ASN A 55 7.99 31.23 2.50
CA ASN A 55 6.62 31.55 2.94
C ASN A 55 5.58 31.49 1.81
N GLY A 56 5.90 30.84 0.67
CA GLY A 56 5.00 30.72 -0.49
C GLY A 56 4.81 32.01 -1.30
N SER A 57 5.64 33.04 -1.11
CA SER A 57 5.57 34.30 -1.86
C SER A 57 5.78 34.14 -3.36
N ASP A 58 6.45 33.05 -3.77
CA ASP A 58 6.66 32.61 -5.14
C ASP A 58 5.40 32.01 -5.80
N LEU A 59 4.37 31.70 -5.03
CA LEU A 59 3.12 31.12 -5.52
C LEU A 59 2.06 32.16 -5.92
N GLY A 60 2.30 33.46 -5.69
CA GLY A 60 1.36 34.53 -6.03
C GLY A 60 -0.03 34.29 -5.42
N ASP A 61 -1.08 34.34 -6.24
CA ASP A 61 -2.47 34.14 -5.82
C ASP A 61 -2.87 32.66 -5.58
N LEU A 62 -1.92 31.73 -5.72
CA LEU A 62 -2.15 30.29 -5.53
C LEU A 62 -1.93 29.82 -4.09
N VAL A 63 -1.65 30.75 -3.17
CA VAL A 63 -1.52 30.42 -1.74
C VAL A 63 -2.87 29.97 -1.19
N ARG A 64 -2.85 28.84 -0.48
CA ARG A 64 -4.04 28.26 0.14
C ARG A 64 -4.61 29.21 1.20
N LYS A 65 -5.92 29.49 1.11
CA LYS A 65 -6.62 30.43 2.01
C LYS A 65 -7.20 29.76 3.26
N ASP A 66 -7.68 28.52 3.12
CA ASP A 66 -8.31 27.77 4.21
C ASP A 66 -7.36 26.71 4.78
N PRO A 67 -7.46 26.32 6.06
CA PRO A 67 -6.66 25.21 6.61
C PRO A 67 -6.96 23.87 5.92
N ILE A 68 -6.06 22.90 6.04
CA ILE A 68 -6.25 21.54 5.49
C ILE A 68 -7.38 20.79 6.18
N GLY A 69 -7.61 21.07 7.47
CA GLY A 69 -8.57 20.32 8.26
C GLY A 69 -8.09 18.88 8.49
N LEU A 70 -6.79 18.71 8.78
CA LEU A 70 -6.25 17.43 9.21
C LEU A 70 -6.17 17.38 10.74
N PRO A 71 -6.49 16.24 11.36
CA PRO A 71 -6.31 16.06 12.80
C PRO A 71 -4.81 16.00 13.11
N GLY A 72 -4.38 16.82 14.05
CA GLY A 72 -3.03 16.76 14.59
C GLY A 72 -2.98 15.79 15.78
N LEU A 73 -1.96 14.94 15.81
CA LEU A 73 -1.73 14.00 16.91
C LEU A 73 -0.26 14.05 17.30
N SER A 74 0.03 13.98 18.59
CA SER A 74 1.39 13.67 19.05
C SER A 74 1.78 12.24 18.65
N GLU A 75 3.07 11.92 18.61
CA GLU A 75 3.56 10.57 18.30
C GLU A 75 2.94 9.48 19.23
N PRO A 76 2.85 9.67 20.57
CA PRO A 76 2.23 8.68 21.44
C PRO A 76 0.73 8.52 21.22
N GLU A 77 0.02 9.61 20.88
CA GLU A 77 -1.41 9.55 20.54
C GLU A 77 -1.62 8.75 19.24
N THR A 78 -0.81 9.04 18.21
CA THR A 78 -0.80 8.35 16.91
C THR A 78 -0.57 6.84 17.08
N MET A 79 0.46 6.47 17.85
CA MET A 79 0.76 5.06 18.12
C MET A 79 -0.40 4.34 18.82
N ARG A 80 -0.99 4.95 19.86
CA ARG A 80 -2.12 4.34 20.57
C ARG A 80 -3.33 4.16 19.66
N HIS A 81 -3.64 5.16 18.84
CA HIS A 81 -4.77 5.13 17.92
C HIS A 81 -4.64 3.97 16.93
N TYR A 82 -3.52 3.88 16.21
CA TYR A 82 -3.34 2.82 15.20
C TYR A 82 -3.16 1.43 15.80
N VAL A 83 -2.55 1.29 16.98
CA VAL A 83 -2.46 -0.01 17.67
C VAL A 83 -3.85 -0.50 18.10
N ARG A 84 -4.71 0.37 18.63
CA ARG A 84 -6.10 0.00 18.97
C ARG A 84 -6.90 -0.32 17.71
N LEU A 85 -6.74 0.45 16.64
CA LEU A 85 -7.39 0.16 15.36
C LEU A 85 -6.94 -1.18 14.78
N SER A 86 -5.65 -1.53 14.89
CA SER A 86 -5.16 -2.84 14.44
C SER A 86 -5.78 -4.00 15.21
N GLN A 87 -6.10 -3.81 16.49
CA GLN A 87 -6.78 -4.83 17.28
C GLN A 87 -8.18 -5.08 16.72
N LYS A 88 -8.89 -4.06 16.20
CA LYS A 88 -10.22 -4.23 15.59
C LYS A 88 -10.22 -5.02 14.27
N ASN A 89 -9.05 -5.29 13.68
CA ASN A 89 -8.92 -6.01 12.41
C ASN A 89 -8.62 -7.49 12.62
N HIS A 90 -9.27 -8.35 11.83
CA HIS A 90 -8.85 -9.75 11.73
C HIS A 90 -7.72 -9.87 10.70
N ALA A 91 -6.66 -10.61 11.04
CA ALA A 91 -5.46 -10.73 10.21
C ALA A 91 -5.04 -12.19 10.04
N ILE A 92 -4.39 -12.49 8.91
CA ILE A 92 -3.87 -13.83 8.59
C ILE A 92 -2.83 -14.34 9.61
N ASP A 93 -2.15 -13.43 10.30
CA ASP A 93 -1.17 -13.77 11.33
C ASP A 93 -1.84 -14.22 12.65
N LEU A 94 -3.14 -13.94 12.82
CA LEU A 94 -3.89 -14.27 14.04
C LEU A 94 -4.66 -15.59 13.93
N ALA A 95 -5.26 -15.86 12.77
CA ALA A 95 -6.02 -17.08 12.54
C ALA A 95 -6.14 -17.42 11.04
N ILE A 96 -6.75 -18.57 10.76
CA ILE A 96 -7.05 -19.01 9.39
C ILE A 96 -8.04 -18.04 8.74
N TYR A 97 -7.73 -17.61 7.52
CA TYR A 97 -8.53 -16.65 6.76
C TYR A 97 -9.03 -17.30 5.44
N PRO A 98 -10.11 -18.11 5.45
CA PRO A 98 -10.48 -18.97 4.31
C PRO A 98 -11.30 -18.21 3.24
N LEU A 99 -10.70 -17.20 2.61
CA LEU A 99 -11.32 -16.53 1.46
C LEU A 99 -10.96 -17.23 0.15
N GLY A 100 -12.00 -17.75 -0.52
CA GLY A 100 -11.87 -18.25 -1.90
C GLY A 100 -11.34 -17.17 -2.85
N SER A 101 -10.59 -17.58 -3.87
CA SER A 101 -9.97 -16.71 -4.88
C SER A 101 -8.92 -15.69 -4.40
N CYS A 102 -8.79 -15.42 -3.10
CA CYS A 102 -7.85 -14.41 -2.57
C CYS A 102 -6.46 -14.98 -2.25
N THR A 103 -6.32 -16.31 -2.20
CA THR A 103 -5.07 -17.00 -1.85
C THR A 103 -4.41 -16.42 -0.60
N MET A 104 -5.17 -16.37 0.50
CA MET A 104 -4.69 -15.89 1.82
C MET A 104 -3.65 -16.85 2.40
N LYS A 105 -2.43 -16.80 1.86
CA LYS A 105 -1.25 -17.57 2.28
C LYS A 105 -0.40 -16.78 3.26
N HIS A 106 0.39 -17.47 4.07
CA HIS A 106 1.35 -16.84 4.96
C HIS A 106 2.24 -15.81 4.23
N ASN A 107 2.40 -14.60 4.81
CA ASN A 107 3.35 -13.58 4.36
C ASN A 107 4.62 -13.63 5.24
N PRO A 108 5.73 -14.23 4.76
CA PRO A 108 6.95 -14.34 5.56
C PRO A 108 7.50 -12.97 5.96
N ARG A 109 7.81 -12.79 7.25
CA ARG A 109 8.44 -11.55 7.76
C ARG A 109 9.78 -11.22 7.09
N LEU A 110 10.44 -12.23 6.53
CA LEU A 110 11.64 -12.04 5.73
C LEU A 110 11.39 -11.11 4.54
N ASN A 111 10.24 -11.23 3.86
CA ASN A 111 9.93 -10.40 2.69
C ASN A 111 9.83 -8.92 3.05
N GLU A 112 9.22 -8.61 4.21
CA GLU A 112 9.16 -7.23 4.73
C GLU A 112 10.54 -6.67 5.02
N LYS A 113 11.46 -7.50 5.54
CA LYS A 113 12.85 -7.11 5.77
C LYS A 113 13.59 -6.87 4.46
N MET A 114 13.40 -7.74 3.46
CA MET A 114 14.05 -7.60 2.15
C MET A 114 13.55 -6.37 1.38
N ALA A 115 12.25 -6.05 1.49
CA ALA A 115 11.67 -4.84 0.88
C ALA A 115 12.23 -3.54 1.49
N ARG A 116 12.71 -3.57 2.73
CA ARG A 116 13.30 -2.42 3.45
C ARG A 116 14.83 -2.42 3.42
N LEU A 117 15.45 -3.18 2.52
CA LEU A 117 16.90 -3.18 2.40
C LEU A 117 17.40 -1.77 2.04
N PRO A 118 18.41 -1.24 2.77
CA PRO A 118 19.00 0.05 2.46
C PRO A 118 19.48 0.10 1.01
N GLY A 119 19.17 1.19 0.32
CA GLY A 119 19.50 1.34 -1.11
C GLY A 119 18.54 0.64 -2.08
N PHE A 120 17.65 -0.25 -1.61
CA PHE A 120 16.52 -0.75 -2.41
C PHE A 120 15.23 0.04 -2.12
N SER A 121 14.93 0.33 -0.85
CA SER A 121 13.75 1.13 -0.46
C SER A 121 13.82 2.59 -0.90
N ASP A 122 15.03 3.10 -1.12
CA ASP A 122 15.30 4.52 -1.34
C ASP A 122 15.55 4.85 -2.83
N ILE A 123 15.24 3.90 -3.72
CA ILE A 123 15.42 4.06 -5.16
C ILE A 123 14.41 5.07 -5.70
N HIS A 124 14.92 6.17 -6.28
CA HIS A 124 14.08 7.05 -7.08
C HIS A 124 13.84 6.44 -8.47
N PRO A 125 12.60 6.33 -8.97
CA PRO A 125 12.31 5.67 -10.25
C PRO A 125 13.03 6.28 -11.48
N LEU A 126 13.39 7.56 -11.42
CA LEU A 126 14.08 8.30 -12.49
C LEU A 126 15.58 8.51 -12.25
N GLN A 127 16.20 7.79 -11.30
CA GLN A 127 17.65 7.89 -11.11
C GLN A 127 18.42 7.17 -12.23
N PRO A 128 19.69 7.53 -12.49
CA PRO A 128 20.47 6.93 -13.56
C PRO A 128 20.51 5.40 -13.46
N THR A 129 20.33 4.70 -14.59
CA THR A 129 20.27 3.23 -14.62
C THR A 129 21.55 2.58 -14.09
N SER A 130 22.69 3.25 -14.21
CA SER A 130 23.97 2.80 -13.67
C SER A 130 23.97 2.63 -12.15
N THR A 131 23.08 3.32 -11.41
CA THR A 131 23.02 3.25 -9.94
C THR A 131 22.01 2.22 -9.42
N VAL A 132 21.24 1.55 -10.30
CA VAL A 132 20.15 0.63 -9.93
C VAL A 132 20.29 -0.79 -10.49
N GLN A 133 21.49 -1.19 -10.89
CA GLN A 133 21.72 -2.49 -11.53
C GLN A 133 21.19 -3.67 -10.70
N GLY A 134 21.33 -3.64 -9.37
CA GLY A 134 20.80 -4.70 -8.50
C GLY A 134 19.26 -4.83 -8.52
N ALA A 135 18.54 -3.71 -8.65
CA ALA A 135 17.07 -3.75 -8.78
C ALA A 135 16.65 -4.30 -10.15
N LEU A 136 17.39 -3.95 -11.22
CA LEU A 136 17.16 -4.47 -12.56
C LEU A 136 17.44 -5.98 -12.65
N GLU A 137 18.51 -6.45 -12.03
CA GLU A 137 18.84 -7.89 -11.94
C GLU A 137 17.75 -8.67 -11.20
N LEU A 138 17.21 -8.11 -10.10
CA LEU A 138 16.10 -8.70 -9.37
C LEU A 138 14.84 -8.81 -10.25
N MET A 139 14.53 -7.74 -11.01
CA MET A 139 13.40 -7.73 -11.94
C MET A 139 13.57 -8.77 -13.04
N ASP A 140 14.75 -8.88 -13.65
CA ASP A 140 15.02 -9.86 -14.70
C ASP A 140 14.95 -11.30 -14.17
N THR A 141 15.52 -11.55 -13.00
CA THR A 141 15.45 -12.84 -12.31
C THR A 141 13.98 -13.24 -12.08
N LEU A 142 13.17 -12.34 -11.52
CA LEU A 142 11.74 -12.60 -11.31
C LEU A 142 11.01 -12.88 -12.63
N ALA A 143 11.29 -12.08 -13.67
CA ALA A 143 10.69 -12.28 -14.99
C ALA A 143 11.08 -13.64 -15.59
N HIS A 144 12.32 -14.09 -15.41
CA HIS A 144 12.77 -15.42 -15.81
C HIS A 144 11.93 -16.52 -15.13
N TRP A 145 11.80 -16.50 -13.80
CA TRP A 145 11.00 -17.48 -13.07
C TRP A 145 9.53 -17.50 -13.53
N LEU A 146 8.93 -16.33 -13.73
CA LEU A 146 7.54 -16.24 -14.20
C LEU A 146 7.36 -16.80 -15.63
N LYS A 147 8.29 -16.52 -16.55
CA LYS A 147 8.29 -17.11 -17.90
C LYS A 147 8.38 -18.63 -17.83
N THR A 148 9.31 -19.15 -17.04
CA THR A 148 9.53 -20.60 -16.89
C THR A 148 8.31 -21.30 -16.29
N LEU A 149 7.65 -20.72 -15.28
CA LEU A 149 6.48 -21.30 -14.64
C LEU A 149 5.21 -21.26 -15.51
N THR A 150 5.07 -20.23 -16.35
CA THR A 150 3.84 -20.00 -17.15
C THR A 150 3.96 -20.44 -18.60
N GLY A 151 5.18 -20.72 -19.09
CA GLY A 151 5.45 -21.01 -20.50
C GLY A 151 5.29 -19.79 -21.43
N MET A 152 5.22 -18.58 -20.87
CA MET A 152 5.04 -17.36 -21.66
C MET A 152 6.37 -16.86 -22.25
N PRO A 153 6.39 -16.31 -23.47
CA PRO A 153 7.62 -15.82 -24.10
C PRO A 153 8.16 -14.55 -23.43
N ALA A 154 7.28 -13.75 -22.82
CA ALA A 154 7.62 -12.48 -22.15
C ALA A 154 6.66 -12.19 -21.00
N VAL A 155 7.10 -11.35 -20.06
CA VAL A 155 6.32 -10.89 -18.91
C VAL A 155 6.55 -9.39 -18.73
N ALA A 156 5.48 -8.65 -18.45
CA ALA A 156 5.55 -7.24 -18.07
C ALA A 156 5.37 -7.09 -16.55
N LEU A 157 6.29 -6.39 -15.88
CA LEU A 157 6.25 -6.14 -14.43
C LEU A 157 5.66 -4.77 -14.06
N SER A 158 5.23 -3.97 -15.05
CA SER A 158 4.61 -2.66 -14.83
C SER A 158 3.18 -2.69 -14.27
N PRO A 159 2.32 -3.70 -14.54
CA PRO A 159 0.98 -3.75 -13.95
C PRO A 159 1.02 -3.98 -12.44
N LYS A 160 0.31 -3.14 -11.68
CA LYS A 160 0.34 -3.14 -10.20
C LYS A 160 -0.68 -4.06 -9.53
N ALA A 161 -1.61 -4.64 -10.29
CA ALA A 161 -2.67 -5.52 -9.80
C ALA A 161 -3.20 -6.42 -10.93
N GLY A 162 -3.90 -7.51 -10.58
CA GLY A 162 -4.45 -8.46 -11.57
C GLY A 162 -5.36 -7.81 -12.62
N ALA A 163 -6.33 -6.99 -12.19
CA ALA A 163 -7.22 -6.26 -13.11
C ALA A 163 -6.46 -5.29 -14.05
N HIS A 164 -5.36 -4.69 -13.57
CA HIS A 164 -4.50 -3.87 -14.41
C HIS A 164 -3.72 -4.74 -15.42
N GLY A 165 -3.27 -5.93 -15.02
CA GLY A 165 -2.67 -6.90 -15.93
C GLY A 165 -3.63 -7.34 -17.04
N GLU A 166 -4.89 -7.60 -16.70
CA GLU A 166 -5.93 -7.93 -17.68
C GLU A 166 -6.13 -6.78 -18.69
N LEU A 167 -6.25 -5.54 -18.22
CA LEU A 167 -6.34 -4.37 -19.10
C LEU A 167 -5.09 -4.21 -19.98
N CYS A 168 -3.90 -4.38 -19.40
CA CYS A 168 -2.63 -4.30 -20.12
C CYS A 168 -2.53 -5.34 -21.25
N GLY A 169 -3.11 -6.53 -21.05
CA GLY A 169 -3.17 -7.54 -22.11
C GLY A 169 -4.15 -7.17 -23.22
N LEU A 170 -5.29 -6.58 -22.88
CA LEU A 170 -6.33 -6.26 -23.88
C LEU A 170 -5.98 -5.08 -24.78
N ILE A 171 -5.16 -4.15 -24.30
CA ILE A 171 -4.71 -3.01 -25.10
C ILE A 171 -3.64 -3.51 -26.07
N PRO A 172 -3.85 -3.44 -27.39
CA PRO A 172 -2.82 -3.81 -28.35
C PRO A 172 -1.60 -2.91 -28.16
N THR A 173 -0.44 -3.50 -27.90
CA THR A 173 0.84 -2.78 -27.75
C THR A 173 1.28 -2.11 -29.06
N ARG A 174 0.76 -2.59 -30.20
CA ARG A 174 0.99 -2.04 -31.54
C ARG A 174 -0.34 -1.94 -32.29
N PRO A 175 -0.69 -0.79 -32.89
CA PRO A 175 -1.86 -0.70 -33.75
C PRO A 175 -1.69 -1.62 -34.97
N PRO A 176 -2.71 -2.42 -35.34
CA PRO A 176 -2.64 -3.25 -36.52
C PRO A 176 -2.51 -2.38 -37.78
N PRO A 177 -1.85 -2.88 -38.84
CA PRO A 177 -1.83 -2.18 -40.12
C PRO A 177 -3.26 -1.92 -40.62
N PRO A 178 -3.49 -0.82 -41.35
CA PRO A 178 -4.84 -0.34 -41.68
C PRO A 178 -5.70 -1.34 -42.47
N SER A 179 -5.08 -2.34 -43.11
CA SER A 179 -5.75 -3.38 -43.90
C SER A 179 -6.26 -4.59 -43.09
N SER A 180 -5.89 -4.73 -41.80
CA SER A 180 -6.23 -5.91 -40.98
C SER A 180 -7.06 -5.59 -39.74
N ALA A 181 -7.68 -4.40 -39.68
CA ALA A 181 -8.46 -3.93 -38.54
C ALA A 181 -9.84 -4.62 -38.48
N THR A 182 -9.87 -5.92 -38.18
CA THR A 182 -11.10 -6.58 -37.75
C THR A 182 -11.47 -6.03 -36.37
N ARG A 183 -12.55 -5.26 -36.30
CA ARG A 183 -13.05 -4.66 -35.05
C ARG A 183 -13.59 -5.77 -34.13
N LEU A 184 -12.72 -6.33 -33.28
CA LEU A 184 -13.10 -7.21 -32.17
C LEU A 184 -13.84 -6.37 -31.12
N SER A 185 -15.17 -6.28 -31.27
CA SER A 185 -16.03 -5.46 -30.40
C SER A 185 -16.55 -6.22 -29.17
N ARG A 186 -16.35 -7.53 -29.09
CA ARG A 186 -16.90 -8.39 -28.04
C ARG A 186 -15.87 -9.42 -27.59
N SER A 187 -15.47 -9.36 -26.32
CA SER A 187 -14.77 -10.49 -25.69
C SER A 187 -15.81 -11.42 -25.06
N PRO A 188 -15.76 -12.74 -25.33
CA PRO A 188 -16.57 -13.71 -24.60
C PRO A 188 -16.20 -13.64 -23.10
N ARG A 189 -17.20 -13.69 -22.22
CA ARG A 189 -16.95 -13.73 -20.77
C ARG A 189 -17.90 -14.74 -20.10
N PRO A 190 -17.39 -15.78 -19.44
CA PRO A 190 -18.20 -16.74 -18.70
C PRO A 190 -18.92 -16.05 -17.55
N ARG A 191 -20.14 -16.49 -17.22
CA ARG A 191 -20.92 -15.93 -16.10
C ARG A 191 -20.25 -16.13 -14.74
N THR A 192 -19.38 -17.12 -14.62
CA THR A 192 -18.63 -17.46 -13.40
C THR A 192 -17.25 -16.81 -13.31
N ALA A 193 -16.82 -16.09 -14.36
CA ALA A 193 -15.55 -15.39 -14.32
C ALA A 193 -15.59 -14.28 -13.26
N ALA A 194 -14.45 -13.99 -12.63
CA ALA A 194 -14.40 -12.87 -11.69
C ALA A 194 -14.78 -11.57 -12.43
N SER A 195 -15.31 -10.59 -11.71
CA SER A 195 -15.82 -9.34 -12.30
C SER A 195 -14.76 -8.56 -13.08
N THR A 196 -13.48 -8.76 -12.74
CA THR A 196 -12.34 -8.20 -13.48
C THR A 196 -12.13 -8.90 -14.82
N TRP A 197 -12.19 -10.25 -14.83
CA TRP A 197 -11.76 -11.08 -15.94
C TRP A 197 -12.40 -10.76 -17.29
N LEU A 198 -11.57 -10.75 -18.33
CA LEU A 198 -11.92 -10.68 -19.75
C LEU A 198 -11.09 -11.75 -20.48
N ILE A 199 -11.72 -12.60 -21.32
CA ILE A 199 -11.02 -13.73 -21.97
C ILE A 199 -10.10 -13.24 -23.10
N TRP A 200 -8.89 -13.78 -23.11
CA TRP A 200 -7.92 -13.72 -24.21
C TRP A 200 -8.26 -14.74 -25.32
N PRO A 201 -8.52 -14.32 -26.59
CA PRO A 201 -8.47 -15.26 -27.70
C PRO A 201 -7.00 -15.60 -28.01
N PRO A 202 -6.63 -16.89 -28.11
CA PRO A 202 -5.23 -17.37 -28.17
C PRO A 202 -4.38 -16.82 -29.32
N SER A 203 -4.95 -16.13 -30.30
CA SER A 203 -4.28 -15.64 -31.50
C SER A 203 -3.60 -14.26 -31.38
N SER A 204 -3.67 -13.55 -30.23
CA SER A 204 -3.33 -12.11 -30.17
C SER A 204 -2.01 -11.76 -29.48
N ALA A 205 -1.12 -12.72 -29.19
CA ALA A 205 0.16 -12.46 -28.52
C ALA A 205 1.16 -11.81 -29.49
N ALA A 206 1.01 -10.50 -29.72
CA ALA A 206 1.99 -9.71 -30.45
C ALA A 206 3.26 -9.55 -29.60
N MET A 207 4.30 -10.25 -30.04
CA MET A 207 5.69 -10.21 -29.57
C MET A 207 6.22 -8.77 -29.48
N LEU A 208 6.76 -8.38 -28.33
CA LEU A 208 7.70 -7.27 -28.23
C LEU A 208 9.12 -7.83 -28.26
N PRO A 209 10.01 -7.39 -29.18
CA PRO A 209 11.43 -7.66 -29.03
C PRO A 209 11.99 -6.88 -27.84
N PRO A 210 13.05 -7.39 -27.17
CA PRO A 210 13.71 -6.66 -26.10
C PRO A 210 14.39 -5.44 -26.70
N SER A 211 13.92 -4.25 -26.34
CA SER A 211 14.68 -3.01 -26.48
C SER A 211 14.99 -2.52 -25.08
N TRP A 212 16.14 -2.95 -24.59
CA TRP A 212 16.90 -2.29 -23.55
C TRP A 212 18.13 -1.70 -24.24
#